data_AF-A0A7T8GU84-F1
#
_entry.id   AF-A0A7T8GU84-F1
#
_cell.length_a   1.000
_cell.length_b   1.000
_cell.length_c   1.000
_cell.angle_alpha   90.00
_cell.angle_beta   90.00
_cell.angle_gamma   90.00
#
_symmetry.space_group_name_H-M   'P 1'
#
loop_
_entity.id
_entity.type
_entity.pdbx_description
1 polymer ?
#
loop_
_entity_poly.entity_id
_entity_poly.type
_entity_poly.pdbx_seq_one_letter_code
_entity_poly.pdbx_strand_id
1 'polypeptide(L)'
;MSSELERRTAIIVALRCGRAPKEIIDFFQFPKATVYSIAKSFKESEDIEEGFLTPERKTPDRFGTKLVLRESRHVLVKGVLPPSSPDLNPCDYYLWGVLERDTNKRAHNTVDSLKAAIIQA
;
A
#
# COMPACT_ATOMS: atom_id res chain seq x y z
N MET A 1 5.80 -8.09 -24.58
CA MET A 1 5.39 -8.35 -23.18
C MET A 1 4.39 -9.50 -23.21
N SER A 2 4.59 -10.56 -22.42
CA SER A 2 3.80 -11.79 -22.53
C SER A 2 2.40 -11.60 -21.94
N SER A 3 1.35 -11.89 -22.72
CA SER A 3 -0.06 -11.81 -22.28
C SER A 3 -0.37 -12.71 -21.09
N GLU A 4 0.48 -13.69 -20.79
CA GLU A 4 0.37 -14.51 -19.58
C GLU A 4 0.77 -13.77 -18.31
N LEU A 5 1.81 -12.92 -18.38
CA LEU A 5 2.27 -12.14 -17.24
C LEU A 5 1.22 -11.12 -16.81
N GLU A 6 0.59 -10.44 -17.78
CA GLU A 6 -0.50 -9.49 -17.55
C GLU A 6 -1.70 -10.16 -16.86
N ARG A 7 -2.06 -11.39 -17.29
CA ARG A 7 -3.13 -12.19 -16.68
C ARG A 7 -2.80 -12.58 -15.24
N ARG A 8 -1.57 -13.01 -14.99
CA ARG A 8 -1.10 -13.36 -13.63
C ARG A 8 -1.14 -12.15 -12.70
N THR A 9 -0.64 -11.00 -13.16
CA THR A 9 -0.65 -9.76 -12.38
C THR A 9 -2.08 -9.29 -12.07
N ALA A 10 -3.00 -9.34 -13.03
CA ALA A 10 -4.39 -8.97 -12.81
C ALA A 10 -5.08 -9.85 -11.75
N ILE A 11 -4.83 -11.17 -11.77
CA ILE A 11 -5.39 -12.11 -10.78
C ILE A 11 -4.82 -11.83 -9.39
N ILE A 12 -3.51 -11.61 -9.25
CA ILE A 12 -2.86 -11.30 -7.96
C ILE A 12 -3.41 -10.00 -7.38
N VAL A 13 -3.55 -8.95 -8.20
CA VAL A 13 -4.11 -7.66 -7.76
C VAL A 13 -5.55 -7.81 -7.31
N ALA A 14 -6.37 -8.59 -8.03
CA ALA A 14 -7.76 -8.83 -7.68
C ALA A 14 -7.91 -9.62 -6.36
N LEU A 15 -7.07 -10.64 -6.14
CA LEU A 15 -7.02 -11.39 -4.87
C LEU A 15 -6.63 -10.50 -3.69
N ARG A 16 -5.62 -9.63 -3.85
CA ARG A 16 -5.24 -8.62 -2.83
C ARG A 16 -6.35 -7.61 -2.52
N CYS A 17 -7.24 -7.37 -3.48
CA CYS A 17 -8.42 -6.53 -3.27
C CYS A 17 -9.58 -7.27 -2.56
N GLY A 18 -9.36 -8.51 -2.11
CA GLY A 18 -10.36 -9.32 -1.41
C GLY A 18 -11.44 -9.91 -2.33
N ARG A 19 -11.22 -9.94 -3.65
CA ARG A 19 -12.17 -10.53 -4.60
C ARG A 19 -12.13 -12.04 -4.55
N ALA A 20 -13.30 -12.67 -4.59
CA ALA A 20 -13.38 -14.12 -4.64
C ALA A 20 -12.93 -14.63 -6.03
N PRO A 21 -12.25 -15.78 -6.13
CA PRO A 21 -11.81 -16.36 -7.41
C PRO A 21 -12.94 -16.47 -8.46
N LYS A 22 -14.17 -16.72 -8.03
CA LYS A 22 -15.36 -16.78 -8.89
C LYS A 22 -15.68 -15.41 -9.53
N GLU A 23 -15.63 -14.33 -8.75
CA GLU A 23 -15.85 -12.97 -9.23
C GLU A 23 -14.78 -12.55 -10.25
N ILE A 24 -13.54 -13.02 -10.06
CA ILE A 24 -12.41 -12.78 -10.97
C ILE A 24 -12.64 -13.49 -12.30
N ILE A 25 -13.10 -14.74 -12.26
CA ILE A 25 -13.46 -15.52 -13.46
C ILE A 25 -14.56 -14.81 -14.24
N ASP A 26 -15.60 -14.33 -13.55
CA ASP A 26 -16.74 -13.70 -14.20
C ASP A 26 -16.39 -12.32 -14.79
N PHE A 27 -15.52 -11.56 -14.11
CA PHE A 27 -15.13 -10.21 -14.56
C PHE A 27 -14.12 -10.22 -15.70
N PHE A 28 -13.05 -11.00 -15.58
CA PHE A 28 -11.96 -11.03 -16.56
C PHE A 28 -12.09 -12.13 -17.61
N GLN A 29 -13.06 -13.04 -17.46
CA GLN A 29 -13.28 -14.20 -18.33
C GLN A 29 -12.01 -15.07 -18.51
N PHE A 30 -11.17 -15.09 -17.48
CA PHE A 30 -9.96 -15.91 -17.49
C PHE A 30 -10.28 -17.39 -17.27
N PRO A 31 -9.44 -18.30 -17.80
CA PRO A 31 -9.62 -19.73 -17.59
C PRO A 31 -9.67 -20.06 -16.10
N LYS A 32 -10.70 -20.80 -15.67
CA LYS A 32 -10.89 -21.21 -14.26
C LYS A 32 -9.63 -21.83 -13.67
N ALA A 33 -8.96 -22.70 -14.44
CA ALA A 33 -7.74 -23.37 -14.03
C ALA A 33 -6.64 -22.38 -13.60
N THR A 34 -6.43 -21.32 -14.38
CA THR A 34 -5.40 -20.30 -14.12
C THR A 34 -5.72 -19.48 -12.88
N VAL A 35 -6.99 -19.11 -12.67
CA VAL A 35 -7.39 -18.34 -11.50
C VAL A 35 -7.21 -19.16 -10.23
N TYR A 36 -7.66 -20.42 -10.23
CA TYR A 36 -7.54 -21.30 -9.07
C TYR A 36 -6.10 -21.74 -8.79
N SER A 37 -5.25 -21.96 -9.81
CA SER A 37 -3.83 -22.29 -9.59
C SER A 37 -3.09 -21.14 -8.91
N ILE A 38 -3.37 -19.89 -9.31
CA ILE A 38 -2.75 -18.71 -8.73
C ILE A 38 -3.32 -18.42 -7.34
N ALA A 39 -4.63 -18.54 -7.15
CA ALA A 39 -5.25 -18.39 -5.83
C ALA A 39 -4.70 -19.40 -4.81
N LYS A 40 -4.44 -20.64 -5.25
CA LYS A 40 -3.81 -21.67 -4.43
C LYS A 40 -2.40 -21.28 -4.02
N SER A 41 -1.54 -20.91 -4.97
CA SER A 41 -0.16 -20.48 -4.68
C SER A 41 -0.11 -19.19 -3.85
N PHE A 42 -1.10 -18.30 -3.99
CA PHE A 42 -1.24 -17.11 -3.16
C PHE A 42 -1.53 -17.48 -1.70
N LYS A 43 -2.45 -18.41 -1.45
CA LYS A 43 -2.76 -18.88 -0.10
C LYS A 43 -1.57 -19.61 0.54
N GLU A 44 -0.87 -20.44 -0.23
CA GLU A 44 0.36 -21.12 0.21
C GLU A 44 1.48 -20.12 0.55
N SER A 45 1.58 -18.99 -0.14
CA SER A 45 2.53 -17.93 0.21
C SER A 45 2.13 -17.12 1.44
N GLU A 46 0.83 -16.92 1.68
CA GLU A 46 0.34 -16.34 2.93
C GLU A 46 0.65 -17.26 4.12
N ASP A 47 0.52 -18.59 3.94
CA ASP A 47 0.81 -19.55 5.00
C ASP A 47 2.33 -19.59 5.37
N ILE A 48 3.22 -19.12 4.49
CA ILE A 48 4.67 -18.95 4.78
C ILE A 48 4.93 -17.63 5.54
N GLU A 49 4.16 -16.57 5.31
CA GLU A 49 4.20 -15.34 6.12
C GLU A 49 3.45 -15.48 7.46
N GLU A 50 2.44 -16.35 7.55
CA GLU A 50 1.70 -16.70 8.78
C GLU A 50 2.55 -17.48 9.80
N GLY A 51 3.81 -17.79 9.50
CA GLY A 51 4.78 -18.24 10.49
C GLY A 51 5.24 -17.15 11.47
N PHE A 52 4.93 -15.86 11.22
CA PHE A 52 5.40 -14.77 12.07
C PHE A 52 4.31 -13.94 12.76
N LEU A 53 3.02 -13.95 12.37
CA LEU A 53 1.92 -13.36 13.17
C LEU A 53 0.57 -14.06 12.89
N THR A 54 -0.14 -14.43 13.95
CA THR A 54 -1.35 -15.28 14.04
C THR A 54 -2.69 -14.60 13.64
N PRO A 55 -3.82 -15.36 13.55
CA PRO A 55 -4.89 -15.14 12.56
C PRO A 55 -6.15 -14.47 13.13
N GLU A 56 -6.87 -13.69 12.31
CA GLU A 56 -8.25 -13.23 12.55
C GLU A 56 -8.74 -12.44 11.30
N ARG A 57 -9.91 -12.59 10.66
CA ARG A 57 -11.25 -13.06 11.05
C ARG A 57 -12.04 -13.56 9.83
N LYS A 58 -13.00 -14.44 10.13
CA LYS A 58 -14.11 -14.86 9.28
C LYS A 58 -15.36 -14.09 9.73
N THR A 59 -15.99 -13.28 8.89
CA THR A 59 -17.44 -13.01 8.94
C THR A 59 -17.96 -12.58 7.56
N PRO A 60 -19.14 -13.05 7.13
CA PRO A 60 -19.84 -12.51 5.97
C PRO A 60 -20.78 -11.39 6.43
N ASP A 61 -20.63 -10.19 5.88
CA ASP A 61 -21.61 -9.12 6.08
C ASP A 61 -22.29 -8.74 4.77
N ARG A 62 -23.61 -8.93 4.78
CA ARG A 62 -24.58 -8.39 3.83
C ARG A 62 -24.85 -6.97 4.30
N PHE A 63 -24.53 -5.96 3.50
CA PHE A 63 -25.39 -4.83 3.13
C PHE A 63 -24.52 -3.69 2.60
N GLY A 64 -24.98 -3.12 1.50
CA GLY A 64 -24.19 -2.25 0.66
C GLY A 64 -23.79 -0.93 1.31
N THR A 65 -22.64 -0.45 0.87
CA THR A 65 -22.51 0.95 0.44
C THR A 65 -21.75 0.96 -0.88
N LYS A 66 -22.46 1.41 -1.92
CA LYS A 66 -21.88 1.80 -3.19
C LYS A 66 -21.13 3.11 -2.96
N LEU A 67 -19.87 3.03 -2.58
CA LEU A 67 -18.92 4.11 -2.79
C LEU A 67 -18.01 3.66 -3.93
N VAL A 68 -18.39 4.07 -5.15
CA VAL A 68 -17.47 4.11 -6.28
C VAL A 68 -16.52 5.28 -6.02
N LEU A 69 -15.64 5.12 -5.03
CA LEU A 69 -14.41 5.88 -4.98
C LEU A 69 -13.50 5.23 -6.01
N ARG A 70 -13.51 5.81 -7.21
CA ARG A 70 -12.42 5.69 -8.18
C ARG A 70 -11.21 6.38 -7.54
N GLU A 71 -10.67 5.76 -6.52
CA GLU A 71 -9.43 6.18 -5.90
C GLU A 71 -8.39 5.15 -6.28
N SER A 72 -7.40 5.64 -7.02
CA SER A 72 -6.10 5.04 -7.18
C SER A 72 -5.63 4.49 -5.85
N ARG A 73 -5.90 3.21 -5.59
CA ARG A 73 -5.32 2.48 -4.47
C ARG A 73 -3.85 2.29 -4.82
N HIS A 74 -3.05 3.33 -4.59
CA HIS A 74 -1.72 3.11 -4.09
C HIS A 74 -1.93 2.36 -2.79
N VAL A 75 -1.85 1.03 -2.86
CA VAL A 75 -1.72 0.21 -1.68
C VAL A 75 -0.45 0.72 -1.02
N LEU A 76 -0.61 1.59 -0.02
CA LEU A 76 0.45 1.92 0.92
C LEU A 76 0.72 0.62 1.68
N VAL A 77 1.47 -0.28 1.03
CA VAL A 77 2.26 -1.28 1.73
C VAL A 77 3.04 -0.46 2.75
N LYS A 78 2.89 -0.76 4.04
CA LYS A 78 3.53 -0.05 5.14
C LYS A 78 5.02 0.15 4.80
N GLY A 79 5.40 1.38 4.44
CA GLY A 79 6.78 1.75 4.10
C GLY A 79 7.17 1.82 2.61
N VAL A 80 6.25 1.61 1.65
CA VAL A 80 6.55 1.80 0.21
C VAL A 80 5.80 3.03 -0.31
N LEU A 81 6.46 4.18 -0.24
CA LEU A 81 6.01 5.40 -0.92
C LEU A 81 6.29 5.26 -2.44
N PRO A 82 5.44 5.82 -3.31
CA PRO A 82 5.77 5.92 -4.72
C PRO A 82 7.07 6.71 -4.92
N PRO A 83 7.90 6.36 -5.92
CA PRO A 83 9.06 7.18 -6.24
C PRO A 83 8.62 8.62 -6.56
N SER A 84 9.27 9.60 -5.94
CA SER A 84 9.00 11.04 -6.08
C SER A 84 7.65 11.54 -5.52
N SER A 85 7.13 10.95 -4.44
CA SER A 85 5.93 11.43 -3.74
C SER A 85 6.22 11.96 -2.32
N PRO A 86 6.83 13.15 -2.18
CA PRO A 86 7.03 13.80 -0.87
C PRO A 86 5.72 14.29 -0.23
N ASP A 87 4.67 14.47 -1.03
CA ASP A 87 3.32 14.86 -0.62
C ASP A 87 2.60 13.79 0.20
N LEU A 88 3.00 12.52 0.04
CA LEU A 88 2.40 11.38 0.75
C LEU A 88 3.12 11.03 2.06
N ASN A 89 4.30 11.63 2.34
CA ASN A 89 4.97 11.46 3.62
C ASN A 89 4.58 12.60 4.57
N PRO A 90 3.89 12.32 5.70
CA PRO A 90 3.55 13.37 6.66
C PRO A 90 4.80 14.08 7.22
N CYS A 91 5.95 13.39 7.25
CA CYS A 91 7.22 14.02 7.60
C CYS A 91 7.64 15.05 6.54
N ASP A 92 7.60 14.70 5.25
CA ASP A 92 8.10 15.58 4.20
C ASP A 92 7.17 16.75 3.88
N TYR A 93 5.84 16.56 3.93
CA TYR A 93 4.89 17.64 3.64
C TYR A 93 4.69 18.61 4.82
N TYR A 94 4.72 18.13 6.07
CA TYR A 94 4.35 18.93 7.24
C TYR A 94 5.53 19.26 8.16
N LEU A 95 6.35 18.26 8.53
CA LEU A 95 7.42 18.46 9.51
C LEU A 95 8.43 19.49 9.02
N TRP A 96 8.86 19.41 7.74
CA TRP A 96 9.82 20.38 7.19
C TRP A 96 9.31 21.82 7.26
N GLY A 97 8.05 22.07 6.90
CA GLY A 97 7.50 23.43 6.93
C GLY A 97 7.37 24.01 8.34
N VAL A 98 7.18 23.18 9.37
CA VAL A 98 7.17 23.61 10.78
C VAL A 98 8.60 23.81 11.29
N LEU A 99 9.46 22.82 11.09
CA LEU A 99 10.84 22.83 11.54
C LEU A 99 11.63 23.98 10.91
N GLU A 100 11.45 24.24 9.63
CA GLU A 100 12.07 25.38 8.93
C GLU A 100 11.62 26.71 9.54
N ARG A 101 10.32 26.85 9.81
CA ARG A 101 9.76 28.05 10.44
C ARG A 101 10.30 28.30 11.84
N ASP A 102 10.61 27.26 12.61
CA ASP A 102 11.08 27.38 13.98
C ASP A 102 12.60 27.57 14.06
N THR A 103 13.36 26.86 13.22
CA THR A 103 14.82 26.94 13.18
C THR A 103 15.31 28.22 12.50
N ASN A 104 14.72 28.60 11.35
CA ASN A 104 15.15 29.80 10.61
C ASN A 104 14.63 31.13 11.20
N LYS A 105 14.01 31.13 12.39
CA LYS A 105 13.66 32.37 13.13
C LYS A 105 14.90 33.23 13.42
N ARG A 106 16.07 32.60 13.48
CA ARG A 106 17.36 33.25 13.73
C ARG A 106 18.34 32.86 12.64
N ALA A 107 19.20 33.78 12.24
CA ALA A 107 20.29 33.46 11.32
C ALA A 107 21.34 32.60 12.04
N HIS A 108 21.74 31.50 11.43
CA HIS A 108 22.78 30.60 11.94
C HIS A 108 24.04 30.74 11.10
N ASN A 109 25.13 31.22 11.72
CA ASN A 109 26.41 31.40 11.04
C ASN A 109 27.32 30.16 11.11
N THR A 110 26.91 29.14 11.88
CA THR A 110 27.65 27.90 12.08
C THR A 110 26.72 26.68 12.07
N VAL A 111 27.24 25.53 11.64
CA VAL A 111 26.49 24.27 11.59
C VAL A 111 26.07 23.81 12.99
N ASP A 112 26.88 24.06 14.01
CA ASP A 112 26.57 23.66 15.39
C ASP A 112 25.42 24.48 15.99
N SER A 113 25.36 25.78 15.65
CA SER A 113 24.23 26.63 16.03
C SER A 113 22.92 26.13 15.40
N LEU A 114 22.97 25.70 14.13
CA LEU A 114 21.81 25.14 13.44
C LEU A 114 21.37 23.80 14.05
N LYS A 115 22.31 22.89 14.33
CA LYS A 115 22.01 21.61 14.99
C LYS A 115 21.35 21.82 16.35
N ALA A 116 21.86 22.76 17.15
CA ALA A 116 21.28 23.08 18.46
C ALA A 116 19.85 23.61 18.32
N ALA A 117 19.58 24.45 17.31
CA ALA A 117 18.24 24.96 17.04
C ALA A 117 17.25 23.86 16.60
N ILE A 118 17.68 22.91 15.76
CA ILE A 118 16.86 21.76 15.35
C ILE A 118 16.48 20.88 16.55
N ILE A 119 17.38 20.70 17.52
CA ILE A 119 17.11 19.93 18.74
C ILE A 119 16.13 20.66 19.68
N GLN A 120 16.07 21.99 19.60
CA GLN A 120 15.24 22.83 20.47
C GLN A 120 13.86 23.20 19.89
N ALA A 121 13.64 22.93 18.60
CA ALA A 121 12.37 23.14 17.91
C ALA A 121 11.32 22.09 18.31
#